data_AF-A0A3D3WCB5-F1
#
_entry.id   AF-A0A3D3WCB5-F1
#
_cell.length_a   1.000
_cell.length_b   1.000
_cell.length_c   1.000
_cell.angle_alpha   90.00
_cell.angle_beta   90.00
_cell.angle_gamma   90.00
#
_symmetry.space_group_name_H-M   'P 1'
#
loop_
_entity.id
_entity.type
_entity.pdbx_description
1 polymer ?
#
loop_
_entity_poly.entity_id
_entity_poly.type
_entity_poly.pdbx_seq_one_letter_code
_entity_poly.pdbx_strand_id
1 'polypeptide(L)'
;MAATFWFSRYEKKVGVKINSPILLADAAHIYTDVLSNTVVLAAVVSSALGFPLEKVAALIVVGFITKTGLQILKDGAKVLLDASMDYETLRKAEKLILNFPQVMELKSLKGRNSGRFKFLEANITLRTHDLDKAHAIVSKIENQMKADIGNLDQVLIHYEPVQKAETIYALPLTDDGRSVNPHFGEANSFLIVKVLTGKTVASQVEILKNPYCKEEKGKGILSAEFLTEHRVDTVLLRSDFSSKGPSYVFSNANIEIQLTDEERPEQAFAKIGITLEAHET
;
A
#
# COMPACT_ATOMS: atom_id res chain seq x y z
N MET A 1 7.50 20.94 47.78
CA MET A 1 7.56 21.68 46.49
C MET A 1 8.97 21.76 45.91
N ALA A 2 10.01 22.15 46.66
CA ALA A 2 11.38 22.16 46.14
C ALA A 2 11.89 20.76 45.72
N ALA A 3 11.69 19.73 46.54
CA ALA A 3 12.13 18.36 46.22
C ALA A 3 11.44 17.80 44.94
N THR A 4 10.12 17.95 44.84
CA THR A 4 9.33 17.54 43.66
C THR A 4 9.69 18.34 42.40
N PHE A 5 10.03 19.62 42.54
CA PHE A 5 10.56 20.44 41.44
C PHE A 5 11.87 19.88 40.90
N TRP A 6 12.83 19.60 41.79
CA TRP A 6 14.12 19.03 41.41
C TRP A 6 13.97 17.64 40.79
N PHE A 7 13.06 16.82 41.33
CA PHE A 7 12.73 15.51 40.78
C PHE A 7 12.16 15.62 39.36
N SER A 8 11.19 16.51 39.12
CA SER A 8 10.65 16.79 37.77
C SER A 8 11.75 17.21 36.79
N ARG A 9 12.70 18.05 37.21
CA ARG A 9 13.84 18.45 36.36
C ARG A 9 14.77 17.28 36.05
N TYR A 10 14.98 16.39 37.02
CA TYR A 10 15.76 15.18 36.83
C TYR A 10 15.07 14.22 35.84
N GLU A 11 13.79 13.94 36.03
CA GLU A 11 13.01 13.08 35.12
C GLU A 11 12.96 13.66 33.72
N LYS A 12 12.77 14.97 33.55
CA LYS A 12 12.82 15.61 32.23
C LYS A 12 14.19 15.39 31.58
N LYS A 13 15.28 15.57 32.33
CA LYS A 13 16.65 15.38 31.82
C LYS A 13 16.88 13.93 31.38
N VAL A 14 16.43 12.97 32.17
CA VAL A 14 16.54 11.53 31.85
C VAL A 14 15.63 11.18 30.67
N GLY A 15 14.39 11.65 30.67
CA GLY A 15 13.39 11.43 29.61
C GLY A 15 13.85 11.94 28.26
N VAL A 16 14.48 13.12 28.20
CA VAL A 16 15.15 13.61 26.98
C VAL A 16 16.31 12.71 26.59
N LYS A 17 17.18 12.34 27.55
CA LYS A 17 18.37 11.51 27.28
C LYS A 17 18.04 10.15 26.68
N ILE A 18 16.93 9.53 27.11
CA ILE A 18 16.55 8.18 26.67
C ILE A 18 15.37 8.16 25.70
N ASN A 19 14.93 9.34 25.22
CA ASN A 19 13.75 9.51 24.36
C ASN A 19 12.52 8.77 24.89
N SER A 20 12.20 8.94 26.18
CA SER A 20 11.02 8.31 26.81
C SER A 20 9.86 9.30 26.90
N PRO A 21 8.79 9.12 26.10
CA PRO A 21 7.60 9.97 26.17
C PRO A 21 6.91 9.89 27.54
N ILE A 22 6.94 8.73 28.19
CA ILE A 22 6.32 8.50 29.50
C ILE A 22 7.02 9.35 30.56
N LEU A 23 8.36 9.31 30.62
CA LEU A 23 9.12 10.11 31.58
C LEU A 23 8.99 11.62 31.32
N LEU A 24 8.88 12.03 30.05
CA LEU A 24 8.65 13.43 29.71
C LEU A 24 7.26 13.91 30.12
N ALA A 25 6.25 13.07 29.94
CA ALA A 25 4.88 13.35 30.37
C ALA A 25 4.79 13.43 31.90
N ASP A 26 5.39 12.48 32.61
CA ASP A 26 5.41 12.44 34.07
C ASP A 26 6.14 13.65 34.66
N ALA A 27 7.32 13.97 34.11
CA ALA A 27 8.06 15.17 34.50
C ALA A 27 7.25 16.46 34.31
N ALA A 28 6.47 16.58 33.23
CA ALA A 28 5.62 17.73 32.96
C ALA A 28 4.40 17.79 33.90
N HIS A 29 3.84 16.63 34.26
CA HIS A 29 2.76 16.53 35.26
C HIS A 29 3.24 17.03 36.63
N ILE A 30 4.35 16.45 37.13
CA ILE A 30 4.94 16.84 38.42
C ILE A 30 5.32 18.33 38.44
N TYR A 31 5.80 18.88 37.32
CA TYR A 31 6.08 20.30 37.20
C TYR A 31 4.83 21.17 37.38
N THR A 32 3.73 20.77 36.74
CA THR A 32 2.46 21.50 36.79
C THR A 32 1.83 21.43 38.18
N ASP A 33 1.94 20.29 38.86
CA ASP A 33 1.49 20.12 40.25
C ASP A 33 2.27 21.02 41.21
N VAL A 34 3.60 21.11 41.03
CA VAL A 34 4.44 22.00 41.83
C VAL A 34 4.04 23.45 41.64
N LEU A 35 3.80 23.89 40.40
CA LEU A 35 3.35 25.26 40.12
C LEU A 35 1.98 25.53 40.76
N SER A 36 1.04 24.61 40.60
CA SER A 36 -0.32 24.76 41.15
C SER A 36 -0.30 24.86 42.67
N ASN A 37 0.44 23.98 43.34
CA ASN A 37 0.62 24.03 44.80
C ASN A 37 1.38 25.28 45.27
N THR A 38 2.31 25.80 44.46
CA THR A 38 3.05 27.04 44.79
C THR A 38 2.12 28.24 44.77
N VAL A 39 1.23 28.33 43.76
CA VAL A 39 0.22 29.38 43.66
C VAL A 39 -0.75 29.32 44.85
N VAL A 40 -1.23 28.13 45.21
CA VAL A 40 -2.12 27.94 46.38
C VAL A 40 -1.42 28.35 47.68
N LEU A 41 -0.17 27.92 47.90
CA LEU A 41 0.57 28.29 49.09
C LEU A 41 0.79 29.81 49.18
N ALA A 42 1.16 30.44 48.06
CA ALA A 42 1.35 31.89 48.00
C ALA A 42 0.05 32.64 48.34
N ALA A 43 -1.09 32.16 47.86
CA ALA A 43 -2.40 32.72 48.16
C ALA A 43 -2.73 32.65 49.66
N VAL A 44 -2.54 31.48 50.28
CA VAL A 44 -2.77 31.27 51.72
C VAL A 44 -1.86 32.17 52.56
N VAL A 45 -0.57 32.25 52.21
CA VAL A 45 0.38 33.13 52.92
C VAL A 45 0.00 34.60 52.75
N SER A 46 -0.40 35.03 51.55
CA SER A 46 -0.80 36.42 51.30
C SER A 46 -2.06 36.83 52.09
N SER A 47 -3.02 35.91 52.23
CA SER A 47 -4.21 36.11 53.04
C SER A 47 -3.88 36.22 54.53
N ALA A 48 -2.97 35.36 55.02
CA ALA A 48 -2.49 35.43 56.39
C ALA A 48 -1.78 36.77 56.71
N LEU A 49 -1.22 37.44 55.70
CA LEU A 49 -0.60 38.77 55.80
C LEU A 49 -1.60 39.93 55.60
N GLY A 50 -2.90 39.64 55.42
CA GLY A 50 -3.97 40.64 55.30
C GLY A 50 -4.33 41.06 53.87
N PHE A 51 -3.77 40.42 52.83
CA PHE A 51 -4.10 40.69 51.43
C PHE A 51 -5.12 39.66 50.90
N PRO A 52 -6.35 40.04 50.53
CA PRO A 52 -7.41 39.10 50.13
C PRO A 52 -7.26 38.61 48.68
N LEU A 53 -6.11 38.00 48.35
CA LEU A 53 -5.79 37.53 47.00
C LEU A 53 -6.35 36.13 46.68
N GLU A 54 -7.04 35.48 47.63
CA GLU A 54 -7.49 34.09 47.52
C GLU A 54 -8.42 33.88 46.33
N LYS A 55 -9.34 34.83 46.06
CA LYS A 55 -10.29 34.75 44.95
C LYS A 55 -9.59 34.80 43.58
N VAL A 56 -8.55 35.63 43.45
CA VAL A 56 -7.77 35.76 42.22
C VAL A 56 -6.91 34.51 42.01
N ALA A 57 -6.27 34.02 43.06
CA ALA A 57 -5.51 32.78 43.01
C ALA A 57 -6.39 31.57 42.66
N ALA A 58 -7.59 31.47 43.24
CA ALA A 58 -8.55 30.42 42.93
C ALA A 58 -8.95 30.42 41.45
N LEU A 59 -9.21 31.61 40.88
CA LEU A 59 -9.52 31.74 39.44
C LEU A 59 -8.36 31.25 38.56
N ILE A 60 -7.12 31.59 38.91
CA ILE A 60 -5.91 31.15 38.19
C ILE A 60 -5.78 29.63 38.25
N VAL A 61 -5.96 29.03 39.45
CA VAL A 61 -5.87 27.58 39.64
C VAL A 61 -6.96 26.84 38.84
N VAL A 62 -8.20 27.33 38.84
CA VAL A 62 -9.28 26.76 38.02
C VAL A 62 -8.94 26.79 36.53
N GLY A 63 -8.33 27.88 36.05
CA GLY A 63 -7.83 27.98 34.68
C GLY A 63 -6.76 26.92 34.34
N PHE A 64 -5.81 26.69 35.25
CA PHE A 64 -4.79 25.65 35.09
C PHE A 64 -5.39 24.24 35.07
N ILE A 65 -6.30 23.92 35.99
CA ILE A 65 -6.98 22.62 36.06
C ILE A 65 -7.77 22.38 34.78
N THR A 66 -8.56 23.36 34.34
CA THR A 66 -9.39 23.25 33.12
C THR A 66 -8.53 23.01 31.89
N LYS A 67 -7.44 23.78 31.72
CA LYS A 67 -6.51 23.60 30.59
C LYS A 67 -5.89 22.19 30.60
N THR A 68 -5.47 21.72 31.76
CA THR A 68 -4.86 20.39 31.93
C THR A 68 -5.86 19.29 31.61
N GLY A 69 -7.09 19.39 32.13
CA GLY A 69 -8.17 18.45 31.83
C GLY A 69 -8.51 18.38 30.33
N LEU A 70 -8.60 19.53 29.65
CA LEU A 70 -8.82 19.58 28.21
C LEU A 70 -7.67 18.97 27.41
N GLN A 71 -6.43 19.17 27.85
CA GLN A 71 -5.26 18.57 27.21
C GLN A 71 -5.26 17.05 27.36
N ILE A 72 -5.54 16.52 28.57
CA ILE A 72 -5.67 15.08 28.82
C ILE A 72 -6.79 14.48 27.97
N LEU A 73 -7.95 15.15 27.90
CA LEU A 73 -9.08 14.68 27.09
C LEU A 73 -8.72 14.64 25.60
N LYS A 74 -8.02 15.66 25.09
CA LYS A 74 -7.52 15.69 23.70
C LYS A 74 -6.51 14.58 23.43
N ASP A 75 -5.56 14.35 24.32
CA ASP A 75 -4.54 13.33 24.13
C ASP A 75 -5.13 11.91 24.25
N GLY A 76 -6.06 11.69 25.20
CA GLY A 76 -6.83 10.45 25.29
C GLY A 76 -7.71 10.18 24.05
N ALA A 77 -8.33 11.22 23.49
CA ALA A 77 -9.08 11.10 22.24
C ALA A 77 -8.19 10.72 21.04
N LYS A 78 -6.97 11.26 20.94
CA LYS A 78 -6.01 10.86 19.87
C LYS A 78 -5.62 9.39 19.97
N VAL A 79 -5.43 8.88 21.19
CA VAL A 79 -5.12 7.46 21.43
C VAL A 79 -6.29 6.57 20.99
N LEU A 80 -7.52 6.96 21.31
CA LEU A 80 -8.73 6.22 20.89
C LEU A 80 -8.99 6.30 19.38
N LEU A 81 -8.51 7.34 18.70
CA LEU A 81 -8.65 7.54 17.25
C LEU A 81 -7.52 6.88 16.43
N ASP A 82 -6.71 6.00 17.04
CA ASP A 82 -5.53 5.37 16.43
C ASP A 82 -4.46 6.37 15.89
N ALA A 83 -4.54 7.64 16.27
CA ALA A 83 -3.56 8.67 15.94
C ALA A 83 -2.34 8.59 16.88
N SER A 84 -1.68 7.43 16.90
CA SER A 84 -0.60 7.15 17.84
C SER A 84 0.75 7.68 17.39
N MET A 85 0.92 8.08 16.12
CA MET A 85 2.14 8.70 15.59
C MET A 85 1.95 10.18 15.23
N ASP A 86 2.98 11.00 15.45
CA ASP A 86 2.94 12.42 15.15
C ASP A 86 2.88 12.69 13.62
N TYR A 87 2.12 13.72 13.25
CA TYR A 87 1.88 14.10 11.86
C TYR A 87 3.17 14.45 11.10
N GLU A 88 4.16 15.05 11.78
CA GLU A 88 5.44 15.42 11.16
C GLU A 88 6.22 14.18 10.72
N THR A 89 6.27 13.15 11.57
CA THR A 89 6.91 11.86 11.24
C THR A 89 6.21 11.18 10.08
N LEU A 90 4.87 11.10 10.09
CA LEU A 90 4.10 10.51 8.98
C LEU A 90 4.34 11.27 7.67
N ARG A 91 4.33 12.60 7.70
CA ARG A 91 4.59 13.44 6.52
C ARG A 91 6.03 13.29 6.01
N LYS A 92 6.99 13.09 6.91
CA LYS A 92 8.39 12.81 6.53
C LYS A 92 8.51 11.45 5.85
N ALA A 93 7.86 10.42 6.40
CA ALA A 93 7.79 9.08 5.82
C ALA A 93 7.13 9.09 4.43
N GLU A 94 5.99 9.77 4.29
CA GLU A 94 5.30 9.95 3.01
C GLU A 94 6.22 10.58 1.95
N LYS A 95 6.87 11.70 2.27
CA LYS A 95 7.81 12.37 1.34
C LYS A 95 8.98 11.46 0.96
N LEU A 96 9.52 10.71 1.91
CA LEU A 96 10.61 9.78 1.64
C LEU A 96 10.19 8.71 0.65
N ILE A 97 9.03 8.09 0.84
CA ILE A 97 8.49 7.07 -0.06
C ILE A 97 8.26 7.65 -1.45
N LEU A 98 7.60 8.81 -1.55
CA LEU A 98 7.25 9.44 -2.83
C LEU A 98 8.47 10.00 -3.60
N ASN A 99 9.62 10.18 -2.94
CA ASN A 99 10.85 10.59 -3.61
C ASN A 99 11.48 9.48 -4.47
N PHE A 100 11.07 8.23 -4.30
CA PHE A 100 11.56 7.13 -5.12
C PHE A 100 10.80 7.12 -6.47
N PRO A 101 11.48 7.32 -7.61
CA PRO A 101 10.82 7.43 -8.91
C PRO A 101 10.13 6.14 -9.38
N GLN A 102 10.45 5.00 -8.76
CA GLN A 102 9.82 3.71 -9.04
C GLN A 102 8.47 3.55 -8.33
N VAL A 103 8.21 4.36 -7.29
CA VAL A 103 6.93 4.40 -6.59
C VAL A 103 5.96 5.25 -7.41
N MET A 104 4.89 4.64 -7.87
CA MET A 104 3.85 5.30 -8.65
C MET A 104 2.79 5.93 -7.76
N GLU A 105 2.48 5.27 -6.64
CA GLU A 105 1.41 5.68 -5.74
C GLU A 105 1.69 5.20 -4.32
N LEU A 106 1.33 6.02 -3.33
CA LEU A 106 1.23 5.63 -1.93
C LEU A 106 -0.27 5.50 -1.57
N LYS A 107 -0.77 4.27 -1.47
CA LYS A 107 -2.20 4.00 -1.22
C LYS A 107 -2.60 4.28 0.22
N SER A 108 -1.73 3.92 1.17
CA SER A 108 -1.93 4.24 2.58
C SER A 108 -0.61 4.24 3.34
N LEU A 109 -0.57 5.05 4.39
CA LEU A 109 0.53 5.13 5.34
C LEU A 109 -0.06 5.23 6.74
N LYS A 110 0.31 4.28 7.60
CA LYS A 110 -0.10 4.23 8.99
C LYS A 110 1.14 4.14 9.86
N GLY A 111 1.05 4.69 11.06
CA GLY A 111 2.13 4.67 12.01
C GLY A 111 1.62 4.55 13.42
N ARG A 112 2.35 3.79 14.24
CA ARG A 112 2.11 3.70 15.67
C ARG A 112 3.37 3.83 16.50
N ASN A 113 3.20 4.35 17.71
CA ASN A 113 4.25 4.41 18.71
C ASN A 113 4.05 3.31 19.75
N SER A 114 5.13 2.60 20.09
CA SER A 114 5.18 1.69 21.25
C SER A 114 6.33 2.10 22.15
N GLY A 115 6.01 2.78 23.25
CA GLY A 115 6.99 3.40 24.13
C GLY A 115 7.85 4.41 23.37
N ARG A 116 9.16 4.15 23.27
CA ARG A 116 10.12 5.00 22.54
C ARG A 116 10.23 4.67 21.06
N PHE A 117 9.70 3.51 20.63
CA PHE A 117 9.87 2.97 19.29
C PHE A 117 8.70 3.33 18.39
N LYS A 118 9.02 3.53 17.12
CA LYS A 118 8.08 3.87 16.05
C LYS A 118 7.94 2.66 15.11
N PHE A 119 6.72 2.43 14.65
CA PHE A 119 6.36 1.37 13.71
C PHE A 119 5.58 2.00 12.56
N LEU A 120 5.98 1.73 11.33
CA LEU A 120 5.33 2.25 10.13
C LEU A 120 4.84 1.11 9.24
N GLU A 121 3.67 1.30 8.65
CA GLU A 121 3.09 0.41 7.65
C GLU A 121 2.67 1.23 6.43
N ALA A 122 3.11 0.81 5.24
CA ALA A 122 2.80 1.49 3.99
C ALA A 122 2.29 0.50 2.94
N ASN A 123 1.36 0.96 2.12
CA ASN A 123 0.91 0.26 0.91
C ASN A 123 1.29 1.12 -0.30
N ILE A 124 2.09 0.58 -1.22
CA ILE A 124 2.58 1.31 -2.39
C ILE A 124 2.32 0.57 -3.70
N THR A 125 2.20 1.33 -4.78
CA THR A 125 2.20 0.80 -6.15
C THR A 125 3.58 1.04 -6.77
N LEU A 126 4.19 0.00 -7.32
CA LEU A 126 5.50 0.07 -8.00
C LEU A 126 5.34 -0.05 -9.51
N ARG A 127 6.21 0.63 -10.25
CA ARG A 127 6.25 0.54 -11.73
C ARG A 127 6.70 -0.83 -12.26
N THR A 128 7.43 -1.59 -11.45
CA THR A 128 8.04 -2.85 -11.87
C THR A 128 7.11 -4.04 -11.61
N HIS A 129 7.11 -5.01 -12.52
CA HIS A 129 6.42 -6.30 -12.36
C HIS A 129 7.38 -7.42 -11.94
N ASP A 130 8.67 -7.11 -11.87
CA ASP A 130 9.75 -8.01 -11.49
C ASP A 130 9.90 -7.98 -9.96
N LEU A 131 9.70 -9.15 -9.33
CA LEU A 131 9.66 -9.31 -7.87
C LEU A 131 11.00 -8.95 -7.22
N ASP A 132 12.13 -9.36 -7.81
CA ASP A 132 13.46 -9.10 -7.26
C ASP A 132 13.77 -7.60 -7.29
N LYS A 133 13.43 -6.93 -8.40
CA LYS A 133 13.55 -5.47 -8.50
C LYS A 133 12.65 -4.75 -7.51
N ALA A 134 11.41 -5.22 -7.34
CA ALA A 134 10.47 -4.65 -6.38
C ALA A 134 11.02 -4.77 -4.94
N HIS A 135 11.49 -5.96 -4.56
CA HIS A 135 12.10 -6.20 -3.25
C HIS A 135 13.34 -5.31 -3.00
N ALA A 136 14.19 -5.13 -4.02
CA ALA A 136 15.35 -4.26 -3.92
C ALA A 136 14.99 -2.78 -3.74
N ILE A 137 13.94 -2.30 -4.41
CA ILE A 137 13.43 -0.92 -4.24
C ILE A 137 12.88 -0.74 -2.82
N VAL A 138 12.03 -1.66 -2.38
CA VAL A 138 11.41 -1.61 -1.06
C VAL A 138 12.46 -1.65 0.05
N SER A 139 13.44 -2.53 -0.06
CA SER A 139 14.56 -2.61 0.90
C SER A 139 15.34 -1.29 1.00
N LYS A 140 15.52 -0.57 -0.12
CA LYS A 140 16.16 0.75 -0.11
C LYS A 140 15.29 1.79 0.59
N ILE A 141 13.98 1.77 0.36
CA ILE A 141 13.02 2.66 1.03
C ILE A 141 13.07 2.41 2.55
N GLU A 142 12.96 1.15 2.98
CA GLU A 142 12.99 0.78 4.39
C GLU A 142 14.28 1.24 5.10
N ASN A 143 15.44 1.01 4.46
CA ASN A 143 16.73 1.42 5.01
C ASN A 143 16.86 2.94 5.11
N GLN A 144 16.41 3.68 4.10
CA GLN A 144 16.40 5.15 4.14
C GLN A 144 15.47 5.68 5.23
N MET A 145 14.28 5.09 5.39
CA MET A 145 13.34 5.46 6.44
C MET A 145 13.92 5.23 7.84
N LYS A 146 14.59 4.09 8.05
CA LYS A 146 15.26 3.78 9.33
C LYS A 146 16.42 4.74 9.63
N ALA A 147 17.13 5.22 8.62
CA ALA A 147 18.19 6.20 8.78
C ALA A 147 17.65 7.60 9.14
N ASP A 148 16.56 8.03 8.50
CA ASP A 148 16.06 9.40 8.60
C ASP A 148 15.06 9.62 9.73
N ILE A 149 14.37 8.57 10.18
CA ILE A 149 13.35 8.65 11.23
C ILE A 149 13.90 8.04 12.52
N GLY A 150 14.17 8.91 13.50
CA GLY A 150 14.68 8.49 14.80
C GLY A 150 13.74 7.52 15.53
N ASN A 151 14.34 6.50 16.15
CA ASN A 151 13.66 5.41 16.88
C ASN A 151 12.67 4.58 16.03
N LEU A 152 12.82 4.55 14.70
CA LEU A 152 12.05 3.66 13.84
C LEU A 152 12.57 2.23 13.93
N ASP A 153 11.79 1.36 14.58
CA ASP A 153 12.18 -0.03 14.84
C ASP A 153 11.81 -0.93 13.65
N GLN A 154 10.57 -0.81 13.19
CA GLN A 154 10.05 -1.62 12.09
C GLN A 154 9.32 -0.75 11.05
N VAL A 155 9.54 -1.11 9.79
CA VAL A 155 8.79 -0.63 8.63
C VAL A 155 8.28 -1.87 7.91
N LEU A 156 6.98 -1.90 7.61
CA LEU A 156 6.37 -2.92 6.77
C LEU A 156 5.81 -2.24 5.52
N ILE A 157 6.34 -2.59 4.35
CA ILE A 157 5.87 -2.05 3.08
C ILE A 157 5.26 -3.17 2.28
N HIS A 158 3.93 -3.15 2.15
CA HIS A 158 3.24 -3.96 1.17
C HIS A 158 3.25 -3.24 -0.18
N TYR A 159 3.55 -3.97 -1.25
CA TYR A 159 3.70 -3.39 -2.58
C TYR A 159 3.00 -4.23 -3.63
N GLU A 160 2.40 -3.53 -4.60
CA GLU A 160 1.73 -4.14 -5.74
C GLU A 160 2.29 -3.54 -7.04
N PRO A 161 2.38 -4.31 -8.14
CA PRO A 161 2.72 -3.75 -9.42
C PRO A 161 1.61 -2.83 -9.92
N VAL A 162 1.97 -1.86 -10.76
CA VAL A 162 0.99 -1.06 -11.51
C VAL A 162 0.13 -1.99 -12.37
N GLN A 163 -1.18 -1.77 -12.38
CA GLN A 163 -2.06 -2.52 -13.29
C GLN A 163 -1.68 -2.20 -14.74
N LYS A 164 -1.67 -3.23 -15.60
CA LYS A 164 -1.48 -3.04 -17.04
C LYS A 164 -2.58 -2.13 -17.58
N ALA A 165 -2.26 -1.32 -18.58
CA ALA A 165 -3.23 -0.44 -19.25
C ALA A 165 -4.15 -1.21 -20.20
N GLU A 166 -3.69 -2.37 -20.66
CA GLU A 166 -4.42 -3.26 -21.57
C GLU A 166 -4.17 -4.72 -21.19
N THR A 167 -5.16 -5.55 -21.47
CA THR A 167 -5.08 -7.02 -21.41
C THR A 167 -5.13 -7.57 -22.82
N ILE A 168 -4.21 -8.49 -23.15
CA ILE A 168 -4.12 -9.13 -24.46
C ILE A 168 -4.66 -10.55 -24.38
N TYR A 169 -5.71 -10.83 -25.16
CA TYR A 169 -6.32 -12.13 -25.28
C TYR A 169 -5.88 -12.81 -26.58
N ALA A 170 -5.76 -14.14 -26.57
CA ALA A 170 -5.59 -14.95 -27.76
C ALA A 170 -6.66 -16.04 -27.86
N LEU A 171 -7.15 -16.30 -29.08
CA LEU A 171 -8.12 -17.36 -29.36
C LEU A 171 -7.68 -18.13 -30.62
N PRO A 172 -7.50 -19.46 -30.58
CA PRO A 172 -7.12 -20.26 -31.73
C PRO A 172 -8.23 -20.30 -32.78
N LEU A 173 -7.89 -20.04 -34.03
CA LEU A 173 -8.83 -20.04 -35.15
C LEU A 173 -8.62 -21.24 -36.11
N THR A 174 -9.71 -21.64 -36.75
CA THR A 174 -9.71 -22.57 -37.89
C THR A 174 -9.17 -21.91 -39.15
N ASP A 175 -8.90 -22.69 -40.19
CA ASP A 175 -8.31 -22.20 -41.46
C ASP A 175 -9.13 -21.10 -42.15
N ASP A 176 -10.45 -21.13 -41.98
CA ASP A 176 -11.36 -20.13 -42.52
C ASP A 176 -11.39 -18.84 -41.69
N GLY A 177 -10.75 -18.82 -40.52
CA GLY A 177 -10.72 -17.70 -39.58
C GLY A 177 -12.06 -17.38 -38.91
N ARG A 178 -13.09 -18.23 -39.09
CA ARG A 178 -14.47 -17.94 -38.64
C ARG A 178 -14.87 -18.70 -37.39
N SER A 179 -14.15 -19.75 -37.05
CA SER A 179 -14.48 -20.61 -35.91
C SER A 179 -13.28 -20.85 -35.00
N VAL A 180 -13.58 -21.19 -33.76
CA VAL A 180 -12.57 -21.51 -32.75
C VAL A 180 -12.05 -22.92 -32.97
N ASN A 181 -10.73 -23.06 -33.10
CA ASN A 181 -10.10 -24.36 -33.30
C ASN A 181 -9.96 -25.11 -31.96
N PRO A 182 -10.53 -26.32 -31.81
CA PRO A 182 -10.40 -27.12 -30.59
C PRO A 182 -8.97 -27.58 -30.31
N HIS A 183 -8.13 -27.68 -31.35
CA HIS A 183 -6.76 -28.16 -31.30
C HIS A 183 -5.79 -26.98 -31.37
N PHE A 184 -5.43 -26.44 -30.19
CA PHE A 184 -4.59 -25.25 -30.06
C PHE A 184 -3.33 -25.24 -30.94
N GLY A 185 -2.50 -26.30 -30.89
CA GLY A 185 -1.25 -26.35 -31.67
C GLY A 185 -1.46 -26.52 -33.18
N GLU A 186 -2.64 -26.95 -33.62
CA GLU A 186 -2.99 -27.12 -35.04
C GLU A 186 -3.69 -25.88 -35.61
N ALA A 187 -4.04 -24.90 -34.77
CA ALA A 187 -4.63 -23.65 -35.21
C ALA A 187 -3.71 -22.93 -36.19
N ASN A 188 -4.26 -22.54 -37.34
CA ASN A 188 -3.50 -21.87 -38.40
C ASN A 188 -3.22 -20.40 -38.07
N SER A 189 -4.08 -19.80 -37.25
CA SER A 189 -3.93 -18.46 -36.73
C SER A 189 -4.55 -18.31 -35.34
N PHE A 190 -4.18 -17.24 -34.66
CA PHE A 190 -4.75 -16.79 -33.40
C PHE A 190 -5.41 -15.42 -33.61
N LEU A 191 -6.64 -15.27 -33.13
CA LEU A 191 -7.25 -13.97 -32.98
C LEU A 191 -6.66 -13.32 -31.72
N ILE A 192 -5.97 -12.20 -31.89
CA ILE A 192 -5.43 -11.39 -30.81
C ILE A 192 -6.37 -10.22 -30.57
N VAL A 193 -6.85 -10.08 -29.34
CA VAL A 193 -7.79 -9.04 -28.94
C VAL A 193 -7.19 -8.27 -27.79
N LYS A 194 -7.01 -6.96 -27.97
CA LYS A 194 -6.55 -6.07 -26.90
C LYS A 194 -7.74 -5.34 -26.32
N VAL A 195 -7.80 -5.28 -24.99
CA VAL A 195 -8.86 -4.58 -24.26
C VAL A 195 -8.23 -3.67 -23.24
N LEU A 196 -8.60 -2.39 -23.26
CA LEU A 196 -8.15 -1.42 -22.26
C LEU A 196 -8.73 -1.77 -20.89
N THR A 197 -7.94 -1.62 -19.84
CA THR A 197 -8.35 -1.93 -18.47
C THR A 197 -9.60 -1.13 -18.08
N GLY A 198 -10.63 -1.83 -17.60
CA GLY A 198 -11.93 -1.25 -17.25
C GLY A 198 -12.87 -0.97 -18.43
N LYS A 199 -12.49 -1.34 -19.65
CA LYS A 199 -13.38 -1.34 -20.82
C LYS A 199 -13.80 -2.77 -21.16
N THR A 200 -14.95 -2.88 -21.81
CA THR A 200 -15.50 -4.14 -22.33
C THR A 200 -15.39 -4.23 -23.85
N VAL A 201 -15.07 -3.13 -24.54
CA VAL A 201 -14.93 -3.11 -25.98
C VAL A 201 -13.46 -3.29 -26.36
N ALA A 202 -13.19 -4.15 -27.33
CA ALA A 202 -11.85 -4.36 -27.88
C ALA A 202 -11.31 -3.06 -28.47
N SER A 203 -10.10 -2.65 -28.05
CA SER A 203 -9.40 -1.50 -28.62
C SER A 203 -8.67 -1.86 -29.92
N GLN A 204 -8.28 -3.13 -30.07
CA GLN A 204 -7.63 -3.65 -31.25
C GLN A 204 -7.97 -5.13 -31.41
N VAL A 205 -8.25 -5.55 -32.65
CA VAL A 205 -8.44 -6.96 -33.03
C VAL A 205 -7.55 -7.24 -34.22
N GLU A 206 -6.68 -8.24 -34.12
CA GLU A 206 -5.77 -8.64 -35.19
C GLU A 206 -5.66 -10.17 -35.30
N ILE A 207 -5.38 -10.68 -36.51
CA ILE A 207 -5.17 -12.11 -36.74
C ILE A 207 -3.68 -12.36 -36.90
N LEU A 208 -3.13 -13.17 -36.01
CA LEU A 208 -1.73 -13.57 -36.00
C LEU A 208 -1.57 -14.99 -36.54
N LYS A 209 -0.82 -15.17 -37.63
CA LYS A 209 -0.58 -16.51 -38.19
C LYS A 209 0.31 -17.34 -37.27
N ASN A 210 -0.05 -18.60 -37.05
CA ASN A 210 0.75 -19.53 -36.27
C ASN A 210 1.82 -20.18 -37.17
N PRO A 211 3.11 -19.85 -37.02
CA PRO A 211 4.15 -20.43 -37.87
C PRO A 211 4.37 -21.93 -37.61
N TYR A 212 3.92 -22.43 -36.45
CA TYR A 212 4.21 -23.79 -35.97
C TYR A 212 3.07 -24.79 -36.20
N CYS A 213 1.99 -24.40 -36.88
CA CYS A 213 0.82 -25.25 -37.10
C CYS A 213 1.13 -26.53 -37.91
N LYS A 214 2.23 -26.53 -38.68
CA LYS A 214 2.67 -27.64 -39.54
C LYS A 214 3.81 -28.48 -38.97
N GLU A 215 4.36 -28.15 -37.79
CA GLU A 215 5.51 -28.86 -37.21
C GLU A 215 5.17 -30.30 -36.81
N GLU A 216 5.98 -31.30 -37.16
CA GLU A 216 5.60 -32.70 -36.87
C GLU A 216 5.52 -33.01 -35.36
N LYS A 217 6.27 -32.29 -34.53
CA LYS A 217 6.34 -32.49 -33.07
C LYS A 217 6.37 -31.16 -32.35
N GLY A 218 5.77 -31.14 -31.16
CA GLY A 218 5.86 -29.98 -30.27
C GLY A 218 5.05 -28.75 -30.71
N LYS A 219 4.17 -28.85 -31.72
CA LYS A 219 3.34 -27.75 -32.23
C LYS A 219 2.75 -26.88 -31.12
N GLY A 220 2.11 -27.50 -30.14
CA GLY A 220 1.48 -26.77 -29.04
C GLY A 220 2.48 -26.06 -28.13
N ILE A 221 3.66 -26.60 -27.88
CA ILE A 221 4.70 -25.93 -27.06
C ILE A 221 5.19 -24.70 -27.81
N LEU A 222 5.55 -24.88 -29.09
CA LEU A 222 6.04 -23.78 -29.94
C LEU A 222 4.98 -22.69 -30.14
N SER A 223 3.71 -23.05 -30.32
CA SER A 223 2.61 -22.08 -30.38
C SER A 223 2.38 -21.36 -29.05
N ALA A 224 2.62 -22.00 -27.91
CA ALA A 224 2.51 -21.35 -26.61
C ALA A 224 3.69 -20.39 -26.35
N GLU A 225 4.91 -20.77 -26.75
CA GLU A 225 6.09 -19.90 -26.70
C GLU A 225 5.89 -18.69 -27.61
N PHE A 226 5.34 -18.91 -28.81
CA PHE A 226 4.97 -17.83 -29.73
C PHE A 226 4.01 -16.82 -29.10
N LEU A 227 2.91 -17.26 -28.48
CA LEU A 227 1.98 -16.35 -27.80
C LEU A 227 2.62 -15.64 -26.59
N THR A 228 3.58 -16.30 -25.92
CA THR A 228 4.36 -15.70 -24.83
C THR A 228 5.24 -14.55 -25.33
N GLU A 229 5.93 -14.71 -26.46
CA GLU A 229 6.71 -13.66 -27.10
C GLU A 229 5.84 -12.46 -27.50
N HIS A 230 4.59 -12.73 -27.88
CA HIS A 230 3.57 -11.73 -28.20
C HIS A 230 2.87 -11.11 -26.98
N ARG A 231 3.32 -11.44 -25.75
CA ARG A 231 2.82 -10.88 -24.48
C ARG A 231 1.32 -11.07 -24.26
N VAL A 232 0.79 -12.20 -24.71
CA VAL A 232 -0.60 -12.57 -24.41
C VAL A 232 -0.74 -12.76 -22.89
N ASP A 233 -1.83 -12.25 -22.32
CA ASP A 233 -2.17 -12.38 -20.90
C ASP A 233 -3.13 -13.53 -20.66
N THR A 234 -4.07 -13.75 -21.59
CA THR A 234 -5.12 -14.76 -21.45
C THR A 234 -5.34 -15.50 -22.77
N VAL A 235 -5.44 -16.83 -22.72
CA VAL A 235 -5.75 -17.66 -23.88
C VAL A 235 -7.11 -18.33 -23.67
N LEU A 236 -8.01 -18.11 -24.62
CA LEU A 236 -9.33 -18.75 -24.68
C LEU A 236 -9.23 -20.08 -25.42
N LEU A 237 -9.66 -21.18 -24.81
CA LEU A 237 -9.53 -22.52 -25.38
C LEU A 237 -10.84 -23.31 -25.29
N ARG A 238 -11.14 -24.12 -26.31
CA ARG A 238 -12.29 -25.05 -26.27
C ARG A 238 -12.03 -26.35 -25.52
N SER A 239 -10.78 -26.72 -25.34
CA SER A 239 -10.41 -27.94 -24.64
C SER A 239 -9.42 -27.63 -23.55
N ASP A 240 -9.67 -28.19 -22.37
CA ASP A 240 -8.67 -28.18 -21.31
C ASP A 240 -7.55 -29.16 -21.68
N PHE A 241 -6.33 -28.65 -21.67
CA PHE A 241 -5.13 -29.47 -21.79
C PHE A 241 -4.13 -29.16 -20.69
N SER A 242 -4.63 -28.87 -19.49
CA SER A 242 -3.89 -28.69 -18.23
C SER A 242 -2.87 -29.81 -17.91
N SER A 243 -2.92 -30.96 -18.59
CA SER A 243 -1.94 -32.05 -18.50
C SER A 243 -1.01 -32.19 -19.73
N LYS A 244 -0.89 -31.19 -20.61
CA LYS A 244 -0.08 -31.23 -21.84
C LYS A 244 1.00 -30.15 -21.85
N GLY A 245 2.01 -30.33 -22.72
CA GLY A 245 3.16 -29.43 -22.87
C GLY A 245 2.86 -27.92 -22.90
N PRO A 246 1.85 -27.42 -23.63
CA PRO A 246 1.57 -25.98 -23.69
C PRO A 246 1.16 -25.36 -22.35
N SER A 247 0.53 -26.13 -21.45
CA SER A 247 0.09 -25.64 -20.14
C SER A 247 1.28 -25.22 -19.26
N TYR A 248 2.40 -25.94 -19.34
CA TYR A 248 3.62 -25.58 -18.63
C TYR A 248 4.21 -24.26 -19.12
N VAL A 249 4.18 -24.02 -20.43
CA VAL A 249 4.66 -22.76 -21.02
C VAL A 249 3.81 -21.59 -20.53
N PHE A 250 2.47 -21.71 -20.63
CA PHE A 250 1.56 -20.68 -20.16
C PHE A 250 1.68 -20.41 -18.66
N SER A 251 1.78 -21.47 -17.84
CA SER A 251 1.96 -21.31 -16.38
C SER A 251 3.27 -20.59 -16.03
N ASN A 252 4.38 -20.92 -16.70
CA ASN A 252 5.67 -20.24 -16.46
C ASN A 252 5.66 -18.78 -16.93
N ALA A 253 4.89 -18.47 -17.98
CA ALA A 253 4.72 -17.12 -18.50
C ALA A 253 3.63 -16.31 -17.75
N ASN A 254 2.96 -16.91 -16.77
CA ASN A 254 1.82 -16.34 -16.05
C ASN A 254 0.68 -15.92 -16.99
N ILE A 255 0.43 -16.74 -18.01
CA ILE A 255 -0.66 -16.60 -18.98
C ILE A 255 -1.85 -17.43 -18.48
N GLU A 256 -2.99 -16.77 -18.32
CA GLU A 256 -4.21 -17.41 -17.85
C GLU A 256 -4.88 -18.20 -18.97
N ILE A 257 -5.38 -19.40 -18.65
CA ILE A 257 -6.15 -20.22 -19.57
C ILE A 257 -7.62 -20.12 -19.19
N GLN A 258 -8.46 -19.68 -20.13
CA GLN A 258 -9.90 -19.60 -19.93
C GLN A 258 -10.62 -20.52 -20.90
N LEU A 259 -11.49 -21.39 -20.38
CA LEU A 259 -12.24 -22.33 -21.21
C LEU A 259 -13.49 -21.67 -21.79
N THR A 260 -13.78 -21.97 -23.06
CA THR A 260 -14.99 -21.54 -23.76
C THR A 260 -15.62 -22.71 -24.50
N ASP A 261 -16.94 -22.79 -24.51
CA ASP A 261 -17.68 -23.83 -25.25
C ASP A 261 -18.15 -23.33 -26.62
N GLU A 262 -17.93 -22.04 -26.90
CA GLU A 262 -18.45 -21.34 -28.07
C GLU A 262 -17.62 -21.63 -29.32
N GLU A 263 -18.30 -21.75 -30.46
CA GLU A 263 -17.66 -22.03 -31.74
C GLU A 263 -17.25 -20.77 -32.49
N ARG A 264 -17.91 -19.65 -32.21
CA ARG A 264 -17.67 -18.37 -32.88
C ARG A 264 -16.84 -17.46 -31.97
N PRO A 265 -15.81 -16.77 -32.50
CA PRO A 265 -15.00 -15.83 -31.73
C PRO A 265 -15.83 -14.76 -31.01
N GLU A 266 -16.79 -14.16 -31.69
CA GLU A 266 -17.69 -13.13 -31.14
C GLU A 266 -18.42 -13.62 -29.89
N GLN A 267 -18.92 -14.86 -29.91
CA GLN A 267 -19.63 -15.48 -28.80
C GLN A 267 -18.69 -15.85 -27.65
N ALA A 268 -17.50 -16.37 -27.99
CA ALA A 268 -16.48 -16.70 -27.00
C ALA A 268 -16.05 -15.47 -26.19
N PHE A 269 -15.82 -14.33 -26.86
CA PHE A 269 -15.48 -13.08 -26.21
C PHE A 269 -16.67 -12.45 -25.48
N ALA A 270 -17.89 -12.53 -26.04
CA ALA A 270 -19.10 -12.04 -25.37
C ALA A 270 -19.37 -12.77 -24.04
N LYS A 271 -19.09 -14.07 -23.96
CA LYS A 271 -19.24 -14.88 -22.74
C LYS A 271 -18.34 -14.40 -21.59
N ILE A 272 -17.21 -13.77 -21.91
CA ILE A 272 -16.28 -13.18 -20.94
C ILE A 272 -16.48 -11.66 -20.80
N GLY A 273 -17.57 -11.12 -21.36
CA GLY A 273 -17.94 -9.72 -21.25
C GLY A 273 -17.16 -8.78 -22.18
N ILE A 274 -16.52 -9.31 -23.24
CA ILE A 274 -15.77 -8.53 -24.22
C ILE A 274 -16.54 -8.46 -25.54
N THR A 275 -16.74 -7.24 -26.04
CA THR A 275 -17.33 -6.97 -27.34
C THR A 275 -16.24 -6.73 -28.36
N LEU A 276 -16.22 -7.54 -29.42
CA LEU A 276 -15.40 -7.30 -30.61
C LEU A 276 -16.16 -6.31 -31.51
N GLU A 277 -15.95 -5.01 -31.36
CA GLU A 277 -16.46 -4.08 -32.36
C GLU A 277 -15.65 -4.26 -33.64
N ALA A 278 -16.31 -4.66 -34.71
CA ALA A 278 -15.75 -4.57 -36.04
C ALA A 278 -15.60 -3.09 -36.37
N HIS A 279 -14.39 -2.55 -36.31
CA HIS A 279 -14.07 -1.40 -37.14
C HIS A 279 -14.19 -1.89 -38.59
N GLU A 280 -15.38 -1.72 -39.17
CA GLU A 280 -15.51 -1.59 -40.62
C GLU A 280 -14.53 -0.50 -41.04
N THR A 281 -13.53 -0.91 -41.82
CA THR A 281 -12.62 -0.04 -42.57
C THR A 281 -13.37 1.02 -43.35
#